data_AF-A0A1D8TY85-F1
#
_entry.id   AF-A0A1D8TY85-F1
#
_cell.length_a   1.000
_cell.length_b   1.000
_cell.length_c   1.000
_cell.angle_alpha   90.00
_cell.angle_beta   90.00
_cell.angle_gamma   90.00
#
_symmetry.space_group_name_H-M   'P 1'
#
loop_
_entity.id
_entity.type
_entity.pdbx_description
1 polymer ?
#
loop_
_entity_poly.entity_id
_entity_poly.type
_entity_poly.pdbx_seq_one_letter_code
_entity_poly.pdbx_strand_id
1 'polypeptide(L)' 'MPEEFTRNFKKQPTQHTLKGPRQSVIYSMRMFYALGYAEIAEWTPLEATEVPGEVITTMTKYWLLP' A
#
# COMPACT_ATOMS: atom_id res chain seq x y z
N MET A 1 -2.55 -4.04 42.59
CA MET A 1 -1.90 -3.56 41.35
C MET A 1 -2.74 -4.11 40.21
N PRO A 2 -3.40 -3.30 39.36
CA PRO A 2 -4.04 -3.85 38.18
C PRO A 2 -2.94 -4.17 37.16
N GLU A 3 -2.97 -5.37 36.60
CA GLU A 3 -2.07 -5.79 35.53
C GLU A 3 -2.23 -4.83 34.33
N GLU A 4 -1.15 -4.18 33.91
CA GLU A 4 -1.13 -3.43 32.67
C GLU A 4 -1.35 -4.39 31.50
N PHE A 5 -2.53 -4.30 30.88
CA PHE A 5 -2.86 -5.07 29.70
C PHE A 5 -2.02 -4.58 28.51
N THR A 6 -0.80 -5.08 28.38
CA THR A 6 0.09 -4.78 27.25
C THR A 6 -0.26 -5.71 26.08
N ARG A 7 -1.18 -5.24 25.23
CA ARG A 7 -1.49 -5.90 23.95
C ARG A 7 -0.27 -5.76 23.02
N ASN A 8 0.59 -6.77 23.01
CA ASN A 8 1.78 -6.87 22.17
C ASN A 8 1.40 -7.13 20.70
N PHE A 9 0.74 -6.16 20.05
CA PHE A 9 0.45 -6.24 18.63
C PHE A 9 1.74 -6.25 17.83
N LYS A 10 2.05 -7.37 17.18
CA LYS A 10 3.16 -7.43 16.24
C LYS A 10 2.75 -6.72 14.95
N LYS A 11 3.43 -5.63 14.62
CA LYS A 11 3.31 -4.98 13.31
C LYS A 11 3.93 -5.88 12.25
N GLN A 12 3.13 -6.39 11.33
CA GLN A 12 3.63 -7.11 10.16
C GLN A 12 3.60 -6.20 8.92
N PRO A 13 4.75 -5.93 8.29
CA PRO A 13 4.77 -5.20 7.04
C PRO A 13 4.18 -6.07 5.92
N THR A 14 3.34 -5.47 5.09
CA THR A 14 2.83 -6.07 3.85
C THR A 14 3.08 -5.10 2.72
N GLN A 15 3.80 -5.60 1.71
CA GLN A 15 4.04 -4.84 0.49
C GLN A 15 2.89 -5.05 -0.47
N HIS A 16 2.38 -3.95 -1.02
CA HIS A 16 1.41 -3.96 -2.11
C HIS A 16 2.07 -3.41 -3.37
N THR A 17 1.82 -4.05 -4.51
CA THR A 17 2.37 -3.67 -5.80
C THR A 17 1.25 -3.50 -6.79
N LEU A 18 1.23 -2.36 -7.49
CA LEU A 18 0.38 -2.15 -8.66
C LEU A 18 1.28 -2.11 -9.88
N LYS A 19 0.98 -2.95 -10.86
CA LYS A 19 1.70 -3.03 -12.14
C LYS A 19 0.69 -3.15 -13.28
N GLY A 20 0.91 -2.41 -14.35
CA GLY A 20 0.09 -2.49 -15.56
C GLY A 20 0.04 -1.16 -16.32
N PRO A 21 -0.92 -0.97 -17.25
CA PRO A 21 -1.05 0.27 -18.00
C PRO A 21 -1.16 1.48 -17.07
N ARG A 22 -0.47 2.58 -17.41
CA ARG A 22 -0.42 3.80 -16.57
C ARG A 22 -1.79 4.27 -16.08
N GLN A 23 -2.78 4.27 -16.97
CA GLN A 23 -4.13 4.74 -16.62
C GLN A 23 -4.81 3.84 -15.58
N SER A 24 -4.66 2.52 -15.70
CA SER A 24 -5.22 1.53 -14.78
C SER A 24 -4.56 1.60 -13.40
N VAL A 25 -3.24 1.83 -13.35
CA VAL A 25 -2.51 2.01 -12.08
C VAL A 25 -2.97 3.29 -11.38
N ILE A 26 -3.05 4.42 -12.10
CA ILE A 26 -3.54 5.69 -11.53
C ILE A 26 -4.99 5.57 -11.05
N TYR A 27 -5.85 4.90 -11.82
CA TYR A 27 -7.23 4.64 -11.42
C TYR A 27 -7.28 3.82 -10.11
N SER A 28 -6.48 2.77 -10.02
CA SER A 28 -6.42 1.92 -8.82
C SER A 28 -5.94 2.71 -7.60
N MET A 29 -4.90 3.54 -7.73
CA MET A 29 -4.44 4.42 -6.65
C MET A 29 -5.56 5.36 -6.16
N ARG A 30 -6.29 6.00 -7.09
CA ARG A 30 -7.42 6.88 -6.76
C ARG A 30 -8.56 6.13 -6.08
N MET A 31 -8.85 4.91 -6.52
CA MET A 31 -9.87 4.06 -5.91
C MET A 31 -9.49 3.68 -4.47
N PHE A 32 -8.24 3.28 -4.21
CA PHE A 32 -7.78 3.00 -2.85
C PHE A 32 -7.83 4.23 -1.94
N TYR A 33 -7.50 5.40 -2.48
CA TYR A 33 -7.66 6.68 -1.78
C TYR A 33 -9.13 6.96 -1.43
N ALA A 34 -10.03 6.85 -2.40
CA ALA A 34 -11.45 7.08 -2.17
C ALA A 34 -12.08 6.12 -1.14
N LEU A 35 -11.54 4.91 -1.03
CA LEU A 35 -11.97 3.90 -0.05
C LEU A 35 -11.33 4.09 1.33
N GLY A 36 -10.47 5.11 1.52
CA GLY A 36 -9.71 5.29 2.76
C GLY A 36 -8.69 4.17 3.01
N TYR A 37 -8.38 3.38 1.99
CA TYR A 37 -7.45 2.26 2.11
C TYR A 37 -6.00 2.74 2.06
N ALA A 38 -5.64 3.73 1.25
CA ALA A 38 -4.27 4.25 1.19
C ALA A 38 -4.24 5.70 0.73
N GLU A 39 -3.32 6.48 1.27
CA GLU A 39 -3.03 7.84 0.81
C GLU A 39 -2.24 7.81 -0.49
N ILE A 40 -2.44 8.79 -1.38
CA ILE A 40 -1.70 8.85 -2.65
C ILE A 40 -0.18 8.96 -2.41
N ALA A 41 0.23 9.66 -1.35
CA ALA A 41 1.64 9.85 -0.98
C ALA A 41 2.31 8.63 -0.35
N GLU A 42 1.55 7.58 0.01
CA GLU A 42 2.11 6.32 0.53
C GLU A 42 2.70 5.44 -0.58
N TRP A 43 2.31 5.69 -1.83
CA TRP A 43 2.82 4.98 -3.00
C TRP A 43 4.15 5.57 -3.46
N THR A 44 5.07 4.70 -3.89
CA THR A 44 6.28 5.14 -4.58
C THR A 44 5.93 5.81 -5.91
N PRO A 45 6.81 6.66 -6.46
CA PRO A 45 6.64 7.19 -7.81
C PRO A 45 6.38 6.07 -8.84
N LEU A 46 5.64 6.39 -9.90
CA LEU A 46 5.41 5.47 -11.00
C LEU A 46 6.70 5.28 -11.79
N GLU A 47 7.22 4.06 -11.80
CA GLU A 47 8.40 3.68 -12.57
C GLU A 47 7.99 2.91 -13.83
N ALA A 48 8.73 3.06 -14.92
CA ALA A 48 8.51 2.28 -16.13
C ALA A 48 8.93 0.82 -15.91
N THR A 49 8.26 -0.10 -16.59
CA THR A 49 8.67 -1.53 -16.59
C THR A 49 9.33 -1.87 -17.93
N GLU A 50 9.76 -3.13 -18.08
CA GLU A 50 10.28 -3.66 -19.34
C GLU A 50 9.22 -3.69 -20.47
N VAL A 51 7.92 -3.61 -20.12
CA VAL A 51 6.82 -3.61 -21.08
C VAL A 51 6.44 -2.17 -21.43
N PRO A 52 6.49 -1.77 -22.72
CA PRO A 52 6.15 -0.41 -23.14
C PRO A 52 4.74 0.00 -22.70
N GLY A 53 4.64 1.15 -22.03
CA GLY A 53 3.37 1.71 -21.55
C GLY A 53 2.89 1.15 -20.21
N GLU A 54 3.53 0.11 -19.67
CA GLU A 54 3.31 -0.34 -18.30
C GLU A 54 4.15 0.45 -17.30
N VAL A 55 3.57 0.65 -16.12
CA VAL A 55 4.22 1.24 -14.96
C VAL A 55 4.05 0.34 -13.74
N ILE A 56 4.92 0.53 -12.76
CA ILE A 56 4.86 -0.11 -11.45
C ILE A 56 4.95 0.93 -10.34
N THR A 57 4.24 0.68 -9.23
CA THR A 57 4.39 1.40 -7.96
C THR A 57 4.16 0.44 -6.81
N THR A 58 4.77 0.74 -5.67
CA THR A 58 4.64 -0.08 -4.46
C THR A 58 4.29 0.78 -3.25
N MET A 59 3.68 0.18 -2.25
CA MET A 59 3.56 0.76 -0.92
C MET A 59 3.75 -0.32 0.14
N THR A 60 4.09 0.09 1.37
CA THR A 60 4.20 -0.81 2.52
C THR A 60 3.18 -0.39 3.57
N LYS A 61 2.29 -1.31 3.94
CA LYS A 61 1.36 -1.12 5.07
C LYS A 61 1.76 -2.01 6.25
N TYR A 62 1.48 -1.56 7.47
CA TYR A 62 1.75 -2.33 8.68
C TYR A 62 0.43 -2.80 9.29
N TRP A 63 0.19 -4.11 9.26
CA TRP A 63 -0.98 -4.70 9.91
C TRP A 63 -0.67 -5.01 11.37
N LEU A 64 -1.62 -4.70 12.24
CA LEU A 64 -1.60 -5.18 13.61
C LEU A 64 -2.28 -6.54 13.61
N LEU A 65 -1.48 -7.60 13.70
CA LEU A 65 -2.05 -8.93 13.94
C LEU A 65 -2.41 -9.07 15.42
N PRO A 66 -3.57 -9.66 15.74
CA PRO A 66 -4.01 -9.89 17.11
C PRO A 66 -3.06 -10.80 17.90
#